data_AF-A0A7Y3NYG9-F1
#
_entry.id   AF-A0A7Y3NYG9-F1
#
_cell.length_a   1.000
_cell.length_b   1.000
_cell.length_c   1.000
_cell.angle_alpha   90.00
_cell.angle_beta   90.00
_cell.angle_gamma   90.00
#
_symmetry.space_group_name_H-M   'P 1'
#
loop_
_entity.id
_entity.type
_entity.pdbx_description
1 polymer ?
#
loop_
_entity_poly.entity_id
_entity_poly.type
_entity_poly.pdbx_seq_one_letter_code
_entity_poly.pdbx_strand_id
1 'polypeptide(L)'
;MLTKAQIQELRMKILPTGGGSILDILNQHREIVTVTSIALENVPMVIIAKHGILARLPIHGSIQKYSNVKDIVDALKIFFEKKEMLYLYINLPAFHVPSYVDEMLFEVTKRDDQKQQLIKMIDEALQRKDQDTFKALSLQLQALEKQEE
;
A
#
# COMPACT_ATOMS: atom_id res chain seq x y z
N MET A 1 10.10 -14.58 2.49
CA MET A 1 8.75 -14.37 1.91
C MET A 1 8.32 -12.93 2.13
N LEU A 2 7.70 -12.33 1.10
CA LEU A 2 7.14 -10.98 1.17
C LEU A 2 5.80 -11.02 1.92
N THR A 3 5.63 -10.19 2.95
CA THR A 3 4.38 -10.13 3.73
C THR A 3 3.42 -9.07 3.15
N LYS A 4 2.12 -9.22 3.42
CA LYS A 4 1.09 -8.26 2.98
C LYS A 4 1.37 -6.82 3.47
N ALA A 5 1.96 -6.70 4.66
CA ALA A 5 2.38 -5.42 5.25
C ALA A 5 3.53 -4.76 4.47
N GLN A 6 4.53 -5.54 4.04
CA GLN A 6 5.65 -5.04 3.22
C GLN A 6 5.19 -4.52 1.85
N ILE A 7 4.11 -5.10 1.29
CA ILE A 7 3.53 -4.66 0.01
C ILE A 7 2.77 -3.34 0.15
N GLN A 8 2.04 -3.15 1.25
CA GLN A 8 1.42 -1.85 1.56
C GLN A 8 2.49 -0.78 1.78
N GLU A 9 3.56 -1.09 2.51
CA GLU A 9 4.68 -0.17 2.71
C GLU A 9 5.36 0.22 1.39
N LEU A 10 5.48 -0.73 0.45
CA LEU A 10 6.01 -0.46 -0.90
C LEU A 10 5.09 0.41 -1.75
N ARG A 11 3.77 0.26 -1.62
CA ARG A 11 2.78 1.15 -2.27
C ARG A 11 2.80 2.57 -1.69
N MET A 12 3.18 2.72 -0.41
CA MET A 12 3.33 4.03 0.24
C MET A 12 4.64 4.75 -0.13
N LYS A 13 5.64 4.03 -0.67
CA LYS A 13 6.88 4.64 -1.18
C LYS A 13 6.65 5.10 -2.62
N ILE A 14 7.14 6.29 -2.99
CA ILE A 14 7.03 6.82 -4.36
C ILE A 14 7.74 5.86 -5.31
N LEU A 15 6.94 5.06 -6.02
CA LEU A 15 7.45 4.16 -7.05
C LEU A 15 7.81 4.97 -8.29
N PRO A 16 8.84 4.54 -9.05
CA PRO A 16 9.05 5.04 -10.40
C PRO A 16 7.78 4.86 -11.25
N THR A 17 7.61 5.71 -12.26
CA THR A 17 6.49 5.65 -13.21
C THR A 17 6.32 4.23 -13.74
N GLY A 18 5.09 3.67 -13.65
CA GLY A 18 4.79 2.30 -14.08
C GLY A 18 5.21 1.18 -13.11
N GLY A 19 5.82 1.50 -11.96
CA GLY A 19 6.22 0.52 -10.95
C GLY A 19 5.07 -0.22 -10.28
N GLY A 20 3.86 0.36 -10.27
CA GLY A 20 2.66 -0.29 -9.74
C GLY A 20 2.33 -1.61 -10.45
N SER A 21 2.36 -1.62 -11.79
CA SER A 21 2.07 -2.83 -12.58
C SER A 21 3.08 -3.95 -12.34
N ILE A 22 4.35 -3.61 -12.12
CA ILE A 22 5.40 -4.58 -11.78
C ILE A 22 5.13 -5.16 -10.39
N LEU A 23 4.80 -4.32 -9.40
CA LEU A 23 4.45 -4.80 -8.05
C LEU A 23 3.21 -5.68 -8.03
N ASP A 24 2.20 -5.39 -8.84
CA ASP A 24 0.98 -6.21 -8.89
C ASP A 24 1.30 -7.63 -9.38
N ILE A 25 2.17 -7.78 -10.39
CA ILE A 25 2.66 -9.09 -10.86
C ILE A 25 3.48 -9.78 -9.77
N LEU A 26 4.42 -9.08 -9.13
CA LEU A 26 5.24 -9.64 -8.05
C LEU A 26 4.37 -10.12 -6.87
N ASN A 27 3.28 -9.42 -6.57
CA ASN A 27 2.33 -9.78 -5.52
C ASN A 27 1.53 -11.04 -5.89
N GLN A 28 1.09 -11.17 -7.15
CA GLN A 28 0.43 -12.38 -7.65
C GLN A 28 1.32 -13.62 -7.50
N HIS A 29 2.64 -13.46 -7.64
CA HIS A 29 3.63 -14.54 -7.54
C HIS A 29 4.46 -14.50 -6.25
N ARG A 30 3.91 -13.92 -5.16
CA ARG A 30 4.64 -13.68 -3.89
C ARG A 30 5.34 -14.90 -3.29
N GLU A 31 4.85 -16.11 -3.58
CA GLU A 31 5.38 -17.37 -3.02
C GLU A 31 6.77 -17.71 -3.56
N ILE A 32 7.09 -17.23 -4.77
CA ILE A 32 8.37 -17.45 -5.46
C ILE A 32 9.19 -16.16 -5.58
N VAL A 33 8.78 -15.09 -4.88
CA VAL A 33 9.50 -13.81 -4.83
C VAL A 33 10.15 -13.63 -3.44
N THR A 34 11.46 -13.43 -3.43
CA THR A 34 12.25 -13.24 -2.20
C THR A 34 12.87 -11.85 -2.15
N VAL A 35 12.54 -11.08 -1.11
CA VAL A 35 13.19 -9.78 -0.87
C VAL A 35 14.60 -9.98 -0.35
N THR A 36 15.52 -9.18 -0.86
CA THR A 36 16.92 -9.15 -0.47
C THR A 36 17.33 -7.72 -0.14
N SER A 37 18.26 -7.56 0.81
CA SER A 37 18.85 -6.27 1.18
C SER A 37 20.09 -5.93 0.35
N ILE A 38 20.57 -6.85 -0.49
CA ILE A 38 21.76 -6.70 -1.33
C ILE A 38 21.45 -7.07 -2.78
N ALA A 39 22.04 -6.32 -3.72
CA ALA A 39 21.94 -6.65 -5.13
C ALA A 39 22.87 -7.84 -5.46
N LEU A 40 22.27 -9.00 -5.70
CA LEU A 40 22.98 -10.23 -6.06
C LEU A 40 23.35 -10.22 -7.56
N GLU A 41 24.47 -10.84 -7.91
CA GLU A 41 24.90 -11.01 -9.29
C GLU A 41 24.46 -12.37 -9.85
N ASN A 42 24.24 -12.45 -11.17
CA ASN A 42 23.94 -13.71 -11.89
C ASN A 42 22.70 -14.50 -11.45
N VAL A 43 21.77 -13.86 -10.73
CA VAL A 43 20.47 -14.45 -10.36
C VAL A 43 19.31 -13.68 -11.00
N PRO A 44 18.14 -14.31 -11.19
CA PRO A 44 16.93 -13.61 -11.58
C PRO A 44 16.58 -12.56 -10.53
N MET A 45 16.62 -11.28 -10.90
CA MET A 45 16.44 -10.19 -9.95
C MET A 45 15.70 -9.01 -10.54
N VAL A 46 14.74 -8.47 -9.79
CA VAL A 46 14.16 -7.14 -10.03
C VAL A 46 14.73 -6.17 -9.00
N ILE A 47 15.13 -4.99 -9.47
CA ILE A 47 15.67 -3.89 -8.68
C ILE A 47 14.73 -2.72 -8.83
N ILE A 48 14.16 -2.26 -7.72
CA ILE A 48 13.31 -1.06 -7.68
C ILE A 48 14.09 0.01 -6.93
N ALA A 49 14.49 1.07 -7.62
CA ALA A 49 15.24 2.18 -7.05
C ALA A 49 14.60 3.53 -7.39
N LYS A 50 15.02 4.61 -6.72
CA LYS A 50 14.51 5.98 -6.97
C LYS A 50 14.51 6.37 -8.46
N HIS A 51 15.56 5.97 -9.18
CA HIS A 51 15.80 6.40 -10.56
C HIS A 51 15.16 5.50 -11.61
N GLY A 52 14.50 4.40 -11.21
CA GLY A 52 13.88 3.47 -12.13
C GLY A 52 13.87 2.04 -11.63
N ILE A 53 13.40 1.17 -12.51
CA ILE A 53 13.27 -0.26 -12.25
C ILE A 53 14.14 -1.00 -13.26
N LEU A 54 14.88 -1.99 -12.80
CA LEU A 54 15.71 -2.84 -13.63
C LEU A 54 15.41 -4.30 -13.33
N ALA A 55 15.21 -5.12 -14.36
CA ALA A 55 15.06 -6.55 -14.23
C ALA A 55 16.20 -7.29 -14.92
N ARG A 56 16.70 -8.34 -14.27
CA ARG A 56 17.65 -9.31 -14.82
C ARG A 56 16.94 -10.65 -14.81
N LEU A 57 16.57 -11.16 -15.97
CA LEU A 57 15.73 -12.36 -16.06
C LEU A 57 16.35 -13.36 -17.05
N PRO A 58 16.38 -14.66 -16.71
CA PRO A 58 16.85 -15.71 -17.61
C PRO A 58 15.78 -16.05 -18.66
N ILE A 59 15.84 -15.41 -19.82
CA ILE A 59 14.92 -15.62 -20.93
C ILE A 59 15.71 -16.20 -22.10
N HIS A 60 15.21 -17.31 -22.67
CA HIS A 60 15.87 -18.06 -23.74
C HIS A 60 17.31 -18.52 -23.42
N GLY A 61 17.57 -18.94 -22.17
CA GLY A 61 18.87 -19.50 -21.76
C GLY A 61 19.98 -18.47 -21.50
N SER A 62 19.68 -17.17 -21.56
CA SER A 62 20.61 -16.09 -21.20
C SER A 62 19.97 -15.08 -20.25
N ILE A 63 20.78 -14.47 -19.37
CA ILE A 63 20.31 -13.40 -18.49
C ILE A 63 20.19 -12.12 -19.31
N GLN A 64 18.97 -11.64 -19.51
CA GLN A 64 18.67 -10.39 -20.19
C GLN A 64 18.40 -9.29 -19.18
N LYS A 65 18.89 -8.08 -19.47
CA LYS A 65 18.68 -6.89 -18.63
C LYS A 65 17.61 -6.01 -19.28
N TYR A 66 16.58 -5.67 -18.53
CA TYR A 66 15.50 -4.79 -18.96
C TYR A 66 15.43 -3.57 -18.05
N SER A 67 15.30 -2.38 -18.63
CA SER A 67 15.19 -1.11 -17.91
C SER A 67 13.89 -0.35 -18.22
N ASN A 68 13.15 -0.77 -19.26
CA ASN A 68 11.85 -0.23 -19.59
C ASN A 68 10.76 -1.04 -18.89
N VAL A 69 9.82 -0.36 -18.23
CA VAL A 69 8.72 -0.97 -17.49
C VAL A 69 7.91 -1.95 -18.34
N LYS A 70 7.58 -1.58 -19.59
CA LYS A 70 6.78 -2.44 -20.47
C LYS A 70 7.49 -3.76 -20.73
N ASP A 71 8.77 -3.68 -21.09
CA ASP A 71 9.60 -4.85 -21.37
C ASP A 71 9.80 -5.71 -20.12
N ILE A 72 9.95 -5.07 -18.94
CA ILE A 72 10.04 -5.78 -17.65
C ILE A 72 8.75 -6.56 -17.37
N VAL A 73 7.58 -5.93 -17.58
CA VAL A 73 6.28 -6.58 -17.37
C VAL A 73 6.12 -7.80 -18.29
N ASP A 74 6.43 -7.64 -19.57
CA ASP A 74 6.30 -8.73 -20.54
C ASP A 74 7.31 -9.86 -20.25
N ALA A 75 8.54 -9.50 -19.90
CA ALA A 75 9.58 -10.44 -19.47
C ALA A 75 9.21 -11.20 -18.18
N LEU A 76 8.60 -10.54 -17.21
CA LEU A 76 8.15 -11.16 -15.95
C LEU A 76 7.04 -12.18 -16.19
N LYS A 77 6.08 -11.88 -17.07
CA LYS A 77 5.02 -12.83 -17.44
C LYS A 77 5.61 -14.14 -17.98
N ILE A 78 6.58 -14.04 -18.89
CA ILE A 78 7.28 -15.20 -19.45
C ILE A 78 8.10 -15.92 -18.38
N PHE A 79 8.81 -15.18 -17.52
CA PHE A 79 9.65 -15.76 -16.47
C PHE A 79 8.84 -16.61 -15.49
N PHE A 80 7.67 -16.13 -15.06
CA PHE A 80 6.87 -16.82 -14.05
C PHE A 80 6.21 -18.12 -14.55
N GLU A 81 6.15 -18.37 -15.86
CA GLU A 81 5.75 -19.68 -16.39
C GLU A 81 6.67 -20.81 -15.92
N LYS A 82 7.95 -20.52 -15.68
CA LYS A 82 8.97 -21.50 -15.25
C LYS A 82 8.95 -21.79 -13.75
N LYS A 83 8.20 -21.02 -12.96
CA LYS A 83 8.14 -21.11 -11.48
C LYS A 83 9.51 -21.07 -10.77
N GLU A 84 10.48 -20.36 -11.36
CA GLU A 84 11.79 -20.13 -10.76
C GLU A 84 11.72 -19.02 -9.69
N MET A 85 12.65 -19.05 -8.73
CA MET A 85 12.73 -18.03 -7.68
C MET A 85 13.22 -16.69 -8.25
N LEU A 86 12.51 -15.61 -7.92
CA LEU A 86 12.86 -14.24 -8.27
C LEU A 86 13.31 -13.47 -7.03
N TYR A 87 14.48 -12.85 -7.11
CA TYR A 87 14.95 -11.95 -6.06
C TYR A 87 14.46 -10.52 -6.29
N LEU A 88 14.01 -9.85 -5.24
CA LEU A 88 13.60 -8.46 -5.29
C LEU A 88 14.53 -7.63 -4.40
N TYR A 89 15.19 -6.64 -4.99
CA TYR A 89 15.97 -5.65 -4.26
C TYR A 89 15.25 -4.30 -4.35
N ILE A 90 14.99 -3.68 -3.20
CA ILE A 90 14.31 -2.38 -3.12
C ILE A 90 15.27 -1.37 -2.48
N ASN A 91 15.53 -0.29 -3.20
CA ASN A 91 16.29 0.86 -2.74
C ASN A 91 15.51 2.16 -3.04
N LEU A 92 14.37 2.30 -2.37
CA LEU A 92 13.56 3.51 -2.42
C LEU A 92 13.94 4.42 -1.24
N PRO A 93 14.01 5.74 -1.45
CA PRO A 93 14.23 6.67 -0.36
C PRO A 93 13.10 6.50 0.67
N ALA A 94 13.44 6.70 1.95
CA ALA A 94 12.43 6.80 2.98
C ALA A 94 11.49 7.97 2.63
N PHE A 95 10.20 7.67 2.48
CA PHE A 95 9.20 8.73 2.37
C PHE A 95 8.93 9.24 3.77
N HIS A 96 9.35 10.47 4.06
CA HIS A 96 8.96 11.15 5.26
C HIS A 96 7.57 11.74 5.01
N VAL A 97 6.56 11.13 5.61
CA VAL A 97 5.24 11.74 5.72
C VAL A 97 5.43 13.03 6.53
N PRO A 98 5.09 14.22 5.99
CA PRO A 98 5.17 15.45 6.76
C PRO A 98 4.29 15.33 8.01
N SER A 99 4.76 15.79 9.17
CA SER A 99 4.04 15.66 10.44
C SER A 99 2.62 16.25 10.40
N TYR A 100 2.41 17.29 9.59
CA TYR A 100 1.08 17.88 9.41
C TYR A 100 0.05 16.88 8.83
N VAL A 101 0.49 15.91 8.03
CA VAL A 101 -0.38 14.87 7.46
C VAL A 101 -0.79 13.89 8.54
N ASP A 102 0.13 13.50 9.43
CA ASP A 102 -0.18 12.64 10.58
C ASP A 102 -1.11 13.35 11.57
N GLU A 103 -0.87 14.64 11.84
CA GLU A 103 -1.74 15.49 12.66
C GLU A 103 -3.15 15.60 12.05
N MET A 104 -3.24 15.84 10.74
CA MET A 104 -4.52 15.88 10.02
C MET A 104 -5.25 14.54 10.09
N LEU A 105 -4.56 13.43 9.84
CA LEU A 105 -5.15 12.09 9.93
C LEU A 105 -5.65 11.78 11.34
N PHE A 106 -4.86 12.13 12.36
CA PHE A 106 -5.26 11.98 13.76
C PHE A 106 -6.52 12.76 14.08
N GLU A 107 -6.60 14.02 13.65
CA GLU A 107 -7.81 14.82 13.87
C GLU A 107 -9.03 14.25 13.14
N VAL A 108 -8.87 13.77 11.90
CA VAL A 108 -9.95 13.14 11.13
C VAL A 108 -10.43 11.87 11.83
N THR A 109 -9.51 10.98 12.25
CA THR A 109 -9.87 9.76 12.98
C THR A 109 -10.57 10.05 14.30
N LYS A 110 -10.06 11.02 15.07
CA LYS A 110 -10.69 11.44 16.34
C LYS A 110 -12.12 11.96 16.12
N ARG A 111 -12.36 12.71 15.05
CA ARG A 111 -13.70 13.20 14.70
C ARG A 111 -14.63 12.06 14.28
N ASP A 112 -14.14 11.11 13.48
CA ASP A 112 -14.94 9.93 13.08
C ASP A 112 -15.30 9.07 14.31
N ASP A 113 -14.35 8.83 15.22
CA ASP A 113 -14.60 8.11 16.47
C ASP A 113 -15.68 8.82 17.32
N GLN A 114 -15.64 10.15 17.41
CA GLN A 114 -16.67 10.93 18.10
C GLN A 114 -18.04 10.81 17.42
N LYS A 115 -18.08 10.83 16.09
CA LYS A 115 -19.30 10.62 15.32
C LYS A 115 -19.91 9.24 15.59
N GLN A 116 -19.09 8.19 15.54
CA GLN A 116 -19.51 6.81 15.82
C GLN A 116 -20.01 6.65 17.26
N GLN A 117 -19.34 7.27 18.24
CA GLN A 117 -19.79 7.25 19.64
C GLN A 117 -21.15 7.94 19.82
N LEU A 118 -21.36 9.11 19.21
CA LEU A 118 -22.63 9.82 19.25
C LEU A 118 -23.76 8.98 18.65
N ILE A 119 -23.54 8.38 17.48
CA ILE A 119 -24.52 7.49 16.84
C ILE A 119 -24.90 6.33 17.77
N LYS A 120 -23.90 5.68 18.39
CA LYS A 120 -24.15 4.59 19.33
C LYS A 120 -24.98 5.05 20.54
N MET A 121 -24.67 6.20 21.12
CA MET A 121 -25.41 6.74 22.25
C MET A 121 -26.85 7.13 21.87
N ILE A 122 -27.05 7.63 20.65
CA ILE A 122 -28.38 7.90 20.09
C ILE A 122 -29.20 6.60 19.98
N ASP A 123 -28.61 5.53 19.47
CA ASP A 123 -29.26 4.22 19.38
C ASP A 123 -29.63 3.67 20.77
N GLU A 124 -28.74 3.82 21.76
CA GLU A 124 -29.01 3.43 23.14
C GLU A 124 -30.15 4.26 23.77
N ALA A 125 -30.20 5.57 23.49
CA ALA A 125 -31.29 6.45 23.94
C ALA A 125 -32.63 6.06 23.31
N LEU A 126 -32.64 5.71 22.02
CA LEU A 126 -33.82 5.20 21.31
C LEU A 126 -34.33 3.89 21.92
N GLN A 127 -33.43 2.95 22.24
CA GLN A 127 -33.79 1.69 22.91
C GLN A 127 -34.41 1.92 24.29
N ARG A 128 -33.91 2.92 25.03
CA ARG A 128 -34.41 3.30 26.35
C ARG A 128 -35.64 4.23 26.30
N LYS A 129 -36.08 4.64 25.10
CA LYS A 129 -37.16 5.61 24.85
C LYS A 129 -36.93 6.96 25.54
N ASP A 130 -35.68 7.34 25.75
CA ASP A 130 -35.30 8.60 26.37
C ASP A 130 -35.24 9.71 25.30
N GLN A 131 -36.33 10.47 25.19
CA GLN A 131 -36.47 11.51 24.18
C GLN A 131 -35.57 12.73 24.43
N ASP A 132 -35.25 13.03 25.68
CA ASP A 132 -34.45 14.19 26.04
C ASP A 132 -32.98 13.95 25.70
N THR A 133 -32.47 12.77 26.07
CA THR A 133 -31.11 12.33 25.72
C THR A 133 -30.94 12.18 24.20
N PHE A 134 -31.94 11.63 23.50
CA PHE A 134 -31.93 11.53 22.04
C PHE A 134 -31.78 12.92 21.38
N LYS A 135 -32.64 13.88 21.73
CA LYS A 135 -32.61 15.23 21.16
C LYS A 135 -31.27 15.93 21.42
N ALA A 136 -30.73 15.80 22.63
CA ALA A 136 -29.45 16.42 22.99
C ALA A 136 -28.28 15.86 22.16
N LEU A 137 -28.21 14.54 21.99
CA LEU A 137 -27.14 13.88 21.22
C LEU A 137 -27.28 14.13 19.71
N SER A 138 -28.51 14.16 19.16
CA SER A 138 -28.73 14.50 17.75
C SER A 138 -28.30 15.93 17.41
N LEU A 139 -28.49 16.89 18.33
CA LEU A 139 -27.99 18.25 18.17
C LEU A 139 -26.46 18.32 18.16
N GLN A 140 -25.79 17.53 19.01
CA GLN A 140 -24.33 17.44 19.02
C GLN A 140 -23.79 16.81 17.72
N LEU A 141 -24.45 15.78 17.21
CA LEU A 141 -24.10 15.16 15.94
C LEU A 141 -24.25 16.15 14.77
N GLN A 142 -25.37 16.88 14.70
CA GLN A 142 -25.57 17.93 13.67
C GLN A 142 -24.55 19.06 13.74
N ALA A 143 -24.12 19.44 14.95
CA ALA A 143 -23.08 20.46 15.11
C ALA A 143 -21.72 19.95 14.60
N LEU A 144 -21.41 18.66 14.80
CA LEU A 144 -20.21 18.01 14.30
C LEU A 144 -20.22 17.94 12.77
N GLU A 145 -21.35 17.56 12.15
CA GLU A 145 -21.49 17.45 10.69
C GLU A 145 -21.44 18.81 9.98
N LYS A 146 -21.94 19.89 10.60
CA LYS A 146 -21.82 21.25 10.05
C LYS A 146 -20.39 21.81 10.05
N GLN A 147 -19.46 21.20 10.79
CA GLN A 147 -18.04 21.53 10.70
C GLN A 147 -17.35 20.79 9.54
N GLU A 148 -18.02 19.85 8.86
CA GLU A 148 -17.52 19.11 7.70
C GLU A 148 -17.77 19.83 6.35
N GLU A 149 -18.69 20.81 6.30
CA GLU A 149 -18.95 21.70 5.15
C GLU A 149 -18.09 22.98 5.18
#